data_AF-A0A928WBS7-F1
#
_entry.id   AF-A0A928WBS7-F1
#
_cell.length_a   1.000
_cell.length_b   1.000
_cell.length_c   1.000
_cell.angle_alpha   90.00
_cell.angle_beta   90.00
_cell.angle_gamma   90.00
#
_symmetry.space_group_name_H-M   'P 1'
#
loop_
_entity.id
_entity.type
_entity.pdbx_description
1 polymer ?
#
loop_
_entity_poly.entity_id
_entity_poly.type
_entity_poly.pdbx_seq_one_letter_code
_entity_poly.pdbx_strand_id
1 'polypeptide(L)' 'MDALIIKGKNQSDLKLIEKLVKKMGLQSKSLTEEDLEDLGLSMMMKQADRSKTVSREEIMSKLDSE' A
#
# COMPACT_ATOMS: atom_id res chain seq x y z
N MET A 1 0.48 -4.71 -15.70
CA MET A 1 -0.77 -4.06 -15.28
C MET A 1 -0.33 -2.78 -14.63
N ASP A 2 -0.63 -1.66 -15.29
CA ASP A 2 -0.09 -0.36 -14.89
C ASP A 2 -1.17 0.36 -14.11
N ALA A 3 -0.85 0.75 -12.88
CA ALA A 3 -1.78 1.35 -11.94
C ALA A 3 -1.32 2.76 -11.57
N LEU A 4 -2.30 3.67 -11.40
CA LEU A 4 -2.07 5.04 -10.98
C LEU A 4 -2.78 5.27 -9.64
N ILE A 5 -2.04 5.73 -8.64
CA ILE A 5 -2.58 6.12 -7.33
C ILE A 5 -2.54 7.65 -7.24
N ILE A 6 -3.68 8.26 -6.88
CA ILE A 6 -3.82 9.71 -6.77
C ILE A 6 -4.18 10.05 -5.32
N LYS A 7 -3.28 10.74 -4.61
CA LYS A 7 -3.52 11.23 -3.25
C LYS A 7 -3.98 12.69 -3.30
N GLY A 8 -5.27 12.92 -3.08
CA GLY A 8 -5.85 14.25 -2.99
C GLY A 8 -5.91 14.77 -1.55
N LYS A 9 -5.82 16.09 -1.36
CA LYS A 9 -6.05 16.74 -0.06
C LYS A 9 -7.53 17.01 0.21
N ASN A 10 -8.32 17.19 -0.86
CA ASN A 10 -9.72 17.59 -0.79
C ASN A 10 -10.61 16.57 -1.52
N GLN A 11 -11.75 16.24 -0.91
CA GLN A 11 -12.75 15.32 -1.48
C GLN A 11 -13.36 15.82 -2.80
N SER A 12 -13.52 17.14 -2.95
CA SER A 12 -14.09 17.74 -4.17
C SER A 12 -13.22 17.50 -5.40
N ASP A 13 -11.90 17.60 -5.25
CA ASP A 13 -10.94 17.41 -6.34
C ASP A 13 -10.89 15.94 -6.76
N LEU A 14 -10.93 15.02 -5.79
CA LEU A 14 -10.97 13.58 -6.07
C LEU A 14 -12.24 13.18 -6.83
N LYS A 15 -13.41 13.73 -6.47
CA LYS A 15 -14.66 13.50 -7.20
C LYS A 15 -14.63 14.04 -8.63
N LEU A 16 -13.94 15.16 -8.86
CA LEU A 16 -13.76 15.70 -10.22
C LEU A 16 -12.92 14.75 -11.07
N ILE A 17 -11.80 14.27 -10.51
CA ILE A 17 -10.92 13.31 -11.18
C ILE A 17 -11.67 12.01 -11.46
N GLU A 18 -12.41 11.47 -10.49
CA GLU A 18 -13.21 10.25 -10.67
C GLU A 18 -14.20 10.38 -11.83
N LYS A 19 -14.88 11.52 -11.95
CA LYS A 19 -15.79 11.80 -13.07
C LYS A 19 -15.06 11.85 -14.41
N LEU A 20 -13.84 12.41 -14.45
CA LEU A 20 -13.04 12.47 -15.66
C LEU A 20 -12.59 11.07 -16.09
N VAL A 21 -12.04 10.29 -15.15
CA VAL A 21 -11.60 8.90 -15.38
C VAL A 21 -12.76 8.05 -15.89
N LYS A 22 -13.94 8.18 -15.28
CA LYS A 22 -15.16 7.49 -15.73
C LYS A 22 -15.60 7.92 -17.14
N LYS A 23 -15.49 9.20 -17.50
CA LYS A 23 -15.78 9.69 -18.86
C LYS A 23 -14.80 9.17 -19.90
N MET A 24 -13.55 8.89 -19.51
CA MET A 24 -12.54 8.29 -20.37
C MET A 24 -12.72 6.77 -20.54
N GLY A 25 -13.73 6.17 -19.91
CA GLY A 25 -13.96 4.72 -19.95
C GLY A 25 -13.00 3.91 -19.09
N LEU A 26 -12.24 4.57 -18.20
CA LEU A 26 -11.29 3.94 -17.29
C LEU A 26 -11.98 3.58 -15.96
N GLN A 27 -11.47 2.55 -15.30
CA GLN A 27 -11.92 2.17 -13.97
C GLN A 27 -11.17 2.96 -12.90
N SER A 28 -11.92 3.48 -11.92
CA SER A 28 -11.39 4.10 -10.71
C SER A 28 -11.88 3.34 -9.49
N LYS A 29 -11.02 3.22 -8.47
CA LYS A 29 -11.38 2.68 -7.15
C LYS A 29 -10.93 3.70 -6.09
N SER A 30 -11.80 4.00 -5.14
CA SER A 30 -11.40 4.73 -3.93
C SER A 30 -10.72 3.76 -2.96
N LEU A 31 -9.61 4.17 -2.38
CA LEU A 31 -8.87 3.40 -1.37
C LEU A 31 -9.09 4.03 0.00
N THR A 32 -9.24 3.17 1.01
CA THR A 32 -9.18 3.60 2.42
C THR A 32 -7.73 3.83 2.84
N GLU A 33 -7.54 4.34 4.06
CA GLU A 33 -6.21 4.43 4.66
C GLU A 33 -5.59 3.04 4.86
N GLU A 34 -6.38 2.09 5.37
CA GLU A 34 -5.98 0.68 5.52
C GLU A 34 -5.57 0.05 4.18
N ASP A 35 -6.33 0.30 3.09
CA ASP A 35 -5.97 -0.17 1.75
C ASP A 35 -4.60 0.39 1.29
N LEU A 36 -4.27 1.63 1.67
CA LEU A 36 -2.99 2.27 1.33
C LEU A 36 -1.83 1.71 2.18
N GLU A 37 -2.08 1.44 3.46
CA GLU A 37 -1.12 0.81 4.36
C GLU A 37 -0.77 -0.60 3.88
N ASP A 38 -1.77 -1.41 3.53
CA ASP A 38 -1.60 -2.75 2.99
C ASP A 38 -0.78 -2.74 1.69
N LEU A 39 -1.05 -1.76 0.82
CA LEU A 39 -0.32 -1.61 -0.43
C LEU A 39 1.14 -1.20 -0.17
N GLY A 40 1.38 -0.32 0.80
CA GLY A 40 2.73 0.05 1.27
C GLY A 40 3.48 -1.15 1.86
N LEU A 41 2.83 -1.93 2.72
CA LEU A 41 3.38 -3.14 3.31
C LEU A 41 3.74 -4.17 2.23
N SER A 42 2.84 -4.41 1.28
CA SER A 42 3.09 -5.33 0.17
C SER A 42 4.32 -4.93 -0.65
N MET A 43 4.50 -3.63 -0.91
CA MET A 43 5.69 -3.11 -1.60
C MET A 43 6.97 -3.35 -0.79
N MET A 44 6.95 -3.07 0.52
CA MET A 44 8.10 -3.34 1.40
C MET A 44 8.44 -4.83 1.46
N MET A 45 7.43 -5.69 1.57
CA MET A 45 7.63 -7.14 1.60
C MET A 45 8.23 -7.69 0.30
N LYS A 46 7.91 -7.08 -0.85
CA LYS A 46 8.52 -7.46 -2.14
C LYS A 46 9.98 -7.05 -2.24
N GLN A 47 10.37 -5.97 -1.57
CA GLN A 47 11.75 -5.48 -1.54
C GLN A 47 12.59 -6.16 -0.44
N ALA A 48 11.96 -6.78 0.55
CA ALA A 48 12.64 -7.47 1.63
C ALA A 48 13.46 -8.65 1.09
N ASP A 49 14.70 -8.78 1.56
CA ASP A 49 15.54 -9.95 1.28
C ASP A 49 14.98 -11.19 2.01
N ARG A 50 14.46 -12.14 1.23
CA ARG A 50 13.85 -13.37 1.74
C ARG A 50 14.85 -14.51 1.90
N SER A 51 16.12 -14.31 1.55
CA SER A 51 17.17 -15.33 1.67
C SER A 51 17.75 -15.40 3.07
N LYS A 52 17.71 -14.30 3.81
CA LYS A 52 18.24 -14.20 5.17
C LYS A 52 17.17 -14.55 6.19
N THR A 53 17.14 -15.82 6.60
CA THR A 53 16.23 -16.32 7.64
C THR A 53 16.95 -16.48 8.97
N VAL A 54 16.25 -16.24 10.08
CA VAL A 54 16.73 -16.49 11.44
C VAL A 54 15.79 -17.45 12.17
N SER A 55 16.27 -18.14 13.20
CA SER A 55 15.45 -19.08 13.97
C SER A 55 14.49 -18.34 14.91
N ARG A 56 13.44 -19.04 15.34
CA ARG A 56 12.48 -18.48 16.30
C ARG A 56 13.17 -18.11 17.61
N GLU A 57 14.11 -18.94 18.06
CA GLU A 57 14.85 -18.75 19.31
C GLU A 57 15.66 -17.45 19.28
N GLU A 58 16.30 -17.13 18.15
CA GLU A 58 17.03 -15.87 17.98
C GLU A 58 16.10 -14.65 18.04
N ILE A 59 14.91 -14.75 17.45
CA ILE A 59 13.90 -13.67 17.52
C ILE A 59 13.42 -13.47 18.96
N MET A 60 13.03 -14.55 19.63
CA MET A 60 12.51 -14.47 21.00
C MET A 60 13.57 -13.92 21.96
N SER A 61 14.82 -14.33 21.81
CA SER A 61 15.92 -13.79 22.62
C SER A 61 16.11 -12.28 22.47
N LYS A 62 15.82 -11.68 21.31
CA LYS A 62 15.90 -10.22 21.11
C LYS A 62 14.72 -9.50 21.76
N LEU A 63 13.53 -10.06 21.64
CA LEU A 63 12.31 -9.48 22.23
C LEU A 63 12.32 -9.54 23.76
N ASP A 64 12.91 -10.58 24.36
CA ASP A 64 13.04 -10.71 25.81
C ASP A 64 14.17 -9.83 26.39
N SER A 65 15.00 -9.23 25.54
CA SER A 65 16.15 -8.39 25.93
C SER A 65 15.91 -6.88 25.88
N GLU A 66 14.70 -6.45 25.49
CA GLU A 66 14.20 -5.07 25.60
C GLU A 66 13.28 -4.91 26.82
#